data_AF-A0A2N0M881-F1
#
_entry.id   AF-A0A2N0M881-F1
#
_cell.length_a   1.000
_cell.length_b   1.000
_cell.length_c   1.000
_cell.angle_alpha   90.00
_cell.angle_beta   90.00
_cell.angle_gamma   90.00
#
_symmetry.space_group_name_H-M   'P 1'
#
loop_
_entity.id
_entity.type
_entity.pdbx_description
1 polymer ?
#
loop_
_entity_poly.entity_id
_entity_poly.type
_entity_poly.pdbx_seq_one_letter_code
_entity_poly.pdbx_strand_id
1 'polypeptide(L)'
;MSGAVNIIALDGPVASGKTVVGLELSRRLAFRYLDTGVMYRAITWLALRCATPMWDEEGLGELAARHPIRLGGPNSPDGMQGEQVWVGEHQVGAELRDARVERQVSLVARVPQVRRALVQQQRILAKEGKIVMAGRDIGTVVLPCADLKVFLSA
;
A
#
# COMPACT_ATOMS: atom_id res chain seq x y z
N MET A 1 19.02 -16.26 20.04
CA MET A 1 18.47 -14.89 20.03
C MET A 1 17.11 -14.95 19.37
N SER A 2 16.03 -14.78 20.13
CA SER A 2 14.69 -14.64 19.54
C SER A 2 14.66 -13.29 18.83
N GLY A 3 14.80 -13.27 17.51
CA GLY A 3 14.77 -12.04 16.72
C GLY A 3 13.37 -11.43 16.84
N ALA A 4 13.28 -10.21 17.38
CA ALA A 4 12.00 -9.53 17.49
C ALA A 4 11.43 -9.30 16.08
N VAL A 5 10.24 -9.84 15.79
CA VAL A 5 9.52 -9.61 14.54
C VAL A 5 9.27 -8.11 14.39
N ASN A 6 9.68 -7.51 13.28
CA ASN A 6 9.59 -6.07 13.04
C ASN A 6 8.87 -5.75 11.71
N ILE A 7 8.97 -6.64 10.74
CA ILE A 7 8.37 -6.51 9.41
C ILE A 7 7.56 -7.79 9.11
N ILE A 8 6.25 -7.63 8.92
CA ILE A 8 5.33 -8.73 8.61
C ILE A 8 4.77 -8.54 7.20
N ALA A 9 4.95 -9.55 6.35
CA ALA A 9 4.35 -9.63 5.03
C ALA A 9 3.08 -10.51 5.05
N LEU A 10 1.97 -10.00 4.55
CA LEU A 10 0.70 -10.72 4.39
C LEU A 10 0.33 -10.81 2.90
N ASP A 11 0.41 -12.01 2.34
CA ASP A 11 0.09 -12.30 0.94
C ASP A 11 -1.21 -13.09 0.81
N GLY A 12 -1.82 -13.06 -0.38
CA GLY A 12 -3.05 -13.81 -0.67
C GLY A 12 -3.91 -13.18 -1.77
N PRO A 13 -4.90 -13.91 -2.32
CA PRO A 13 -5.77 -13.41 -3.39
C PRO A 13 -6.72 -12.30 -2.90
N VAL A 14 -7.38 -11.61 -3.83
CA VAL A 14 -8.43 -10.63 -3.47
C VAL A 14 -9.50 -11.31 -2.62
N ALA A 15 -10.07 -10.59 -1.66
CA ALA A 15 -11.10 -11.09 -0.73
C ALA A 15 -10.67 -12.24 0.20
N SER A 16 -9.37 -12.53 0.37
CA SER A 16 -8.88 -13.53 1.34
C SER A 16 -8.87 -13.07 2.81
N GLY A 17 -9.41 -11.89 3.13
CA GLY A 17 -9.42 -11.35 4.49
C GLY A 17 -8.14 -10.66 4.96
N LYS A 18 -7.10 -10.51 4.11
CA LYS A 18 -5.82 -9.83 4.44
C LYS A 18 -5.99 -8.49 5.14
N THR A 19 -6.91 -7.65 4.66
CA THR A 19 -7.11 -6.32 5.23
C THR A 19 -7.60 -6.40 6.67
N VAL A 20 -8.56 -7.29 6.94
CA VAL A 20 -9.10 -7.50 8.30
C VAL A 20 -8.03 -8.09 9.22
N VAL A 21 -7.35 -9.17 8.78
CA VAL A 21 -6.30 -9.83 9.57
C VAL A 21 -5.13 -8.89 9.83
N GLY A 22 -4.70 -8.14 8.82
CA GLY A 22 -3.56 -7.23 8.91
C GLY A 22 -3.80 -6.03 9.82
N LEU A 23 -5.01 -5.45 9.76
CA LEU A 23 -5.42 -4.38 10.68
C LEU A 23 -5.49 -4.86 12.13
N GLU A 24 -6.06 -6.04 12.36
CA GLU A 24 -6.14 -6.59 13.71
C GLU A 24 -4.75 -6.95 14.26
N LEU A 25 -3.87 -7.48 13.41
CA LEU A 25 -2.49 -7.78 13.77
C LEU A 25 -1.71 -6.50 14.09
N SER A 26 -1.86 -5.45 13.28
CA SER A 26 -1.17 -4.18 13.51
C SER A 26 -1.62 -3.52 14.82
N ARG A 27 -2.91 -3.59 15.15
CA ARG A 27 -3.47 -3.16 16.45
C ARG A 27 -2.78 -3.82 17.63
N ARG A 28 -2.79 -5.16 17.63
CA ARG A 28 -2.27 -5.96 18.75
C ARG A 28 -0.77 -5.78 18.97
N LEU A 29 -0.03 -5.55 17.89
CA LEU A 29 1.42 -5.37 17.94
C LEU A 29 1.87 -3.91 18.08
N ALA A 30 0.93 -2.95 18.03
CA ALA A 30 1.23 -1.52 17.87
C ALA A 30 2.14 -1.23 16.66
N PHE A 31 1.86 -1.91 15.55
CA PHE A 31 2.56 -1.74 14.27
C PHE A 31 1.75 -0.82 13.36
N ARG A 32 2.44 -0.18 12.42
CA ARG A 32 1.80 0.48 11.28
C ARG A 32 1.23 -0.58 10.34
N TYR A 33 0.17 -0.23 9.62
CA TYR A 33 -0.44 -1.11 8.62
C TYR A 33 -0.42 -0.46 7.25
N LEU A 34 -0.12 -1.26 6.22
CA LEU A 34 -0.19 -0.85 4.83
C LEU A 34 -0.83 -1.95 3.98
N ASP A 35 -2.02 -1.67 3.43
CA ASP A 35 -2.54 -2.38 2.26
C ASP A 35 -1.93 -1.76 0.99
N THR A 36 -1.05 -2.49 0.30
CA THR A 36 -0.38 -1.97 -0.89
C THR A 36 -1.34 -1.60 -2.02
N GLY A 37 -2.55 -2.16 -2.05
CA GLY A 37 -3.60 -1.76 -3.00
C GLY A 37 -4.01 -0.29 -2.86
N VAL A 38 -3.91 0.27 -1.65
CA VAL A 38 -4.17 1.69 -1.39
C VAL A 38 -3.17 2.59 -2.13
N MET A 39 -1.91 2.18 -2.24
CA MET A 39 -0.89 2.96 -2.94
C MET A 39 -1.20 3.07 -4.44
N TYR A 40 -1.61 1.95 -5.06
CA TYR A 40 -1.99 1.96 -6.47
C TYR A 40 -3.24 2.81 -6.72
N ARG A 41 -4.22 2.75 -5.82
CA ARG A 41 -5.39 3.63 -5.86
C ARG A 41 -5.02 5.10 -5.69
N ALA A 42 -4.09 5.43 -4.79
CA ALA A 42 -3.62 6.80 -4.58
C ALA A 42 -2.95 7.38 -5.84
N ILE A 43 -2.12 6.60 -6.53
CA ILE A 43 -1.54 7.02 -7.82
C ILE A 43 -2.60 7.14 -8.90
N THR A 44 -3.57 6.23 -8.95
CA THR A 44 -4.69 6.29 -9.91
C THR A 44 -5.55 7.54 -9.68
N TRP A 45 -5.86 7.84 -8.42
CA TRP A 45 -6.57 9.06 -8.04
C TRP A 45 -5.78 10.31 -8.43
N LEU A 46 -4.47 10.32 -8.21
CA LEU A 46 -3.61 11.45 -8.58
C LEU A 46 -3.58 11.63 -10.10
N ALA A 47 -3.44 10.55 -10.87
CA ALA A 47 -3.48 10.59 -12.33
C ALA A 47 -4.82 11.16 -12.84
N LEU A 48 -5.94 10.72 -12.27
CA LEU A 48 -7.27 11.28 -12.55
C LEU A 48 -7.36 12.78 -12.22
N ARG A 49 -6.78 13.20 -11.09
CA ARG A 49 -6.77 14.60 -10.65
C ARG A 49 -5.91 15.49 -11.55
N CYS A 50 -4.77 14.99 -12.01
CA CYS A 50 -3.84 15.69 -12.89
C CYS A 50 -4.21 15.56 -14.38
N ALA A 51 -5.32 14.88 -14.71
CA ALA A 51 -5.72 14.56 -16.07
C ALA A 51 -4.63 13.81 -16.88
N THR A 52 -3.79 13.02 -16.20
CA THR A 52 -2.80 12.15 -16.84
C THR A 52 -3.51 10.98 -17.52
N PRO A 53 -3.32 10.76 -18.83
CA PRO A 53 -3.98 9.67 -19.53
C PRO A 53 -3.54 8.29 -19.02
N MET A 54 -4.46 7.34 -18.90
CA MET A 54 -4.16 5.97 -18.40
C MET A 54 -3.28 5.15 -19.35
N TRP A 55 -3.09 5.61 -20.59
CA TRP A 55 -2.20 5.02 -21.59
C TRP A 55 -0.79 5.65 -21.59
N ASP A 56 -0.60 6.75 -20.86
CA ASP A 56 0.70 7.40 -20.71
C ASP A 56 1.50 6.72 -19.58
N GLU A 57 2.12 5.59 -19.90
CA GLU A 57 2.89 4.81 -18.92
C GLU A 57 4.05 5.59 -18.30
N GLU A 58 4.69 6.48 -19.08
CA GLU A 58 5.78 7.32 -18.62
C GLU A 58 5.27 8.35 -17.61
N GLY A 59 4.22 9.11 -17.95
CA GLY A 59 3.61 10.07 -17.06
C GLY A 59 3.06 9.44 -15.78
N LEU A 60 2.46 8.26 -15.86
CA LEU A 60 2.03 7.49 -14.68
C LEU A 60 3.21 7.07 -13.80
N GLY A 61 4.31 6.62 -14.41
CA GLY A 61 5.55 6.30 -13.71
C GLY A 61 6.16 7.52 -13.01
N GLU A 62 6.19 8.67 -13.67
CA GLU A 62 6.68 9.92 -13.10
C GLU A 62 5.83 10.39 -11.92
N LEU A 63 4.50 10.31 -12.03
CA LEU A 63 3.60 10.62 -10.93
C LEU A 63 3.92 9.75 -9.71
N ALA A 64 4.05 8.44 -9.90
CA ALA A 64 4.40 7.51 -8.83
C ALA A 64 5.78 7.77 -8.23
N ALA A 65 6.75 8.20 -9.02
CA ALA A 65 8.11 8.47 -8.53
C ALA A 65 8.21 9.80 -7.77
N ARG A 66 7.52 10.84 -8.23
CA ARG A 66 7.63 12.21 -7.67
C ARG A 66 6.74 12.46 -6.46
N HIS A 67 5.71 11.64 -6.24
CA HIS A 67 4.74 11.83 -5.16
C HIS A 67 4.91 10.73 -4.11
N PRO A 68 5.64 11.01 -3.01
CA PRO A 68 5.87 10.02 -1.97
C PRO A 68 4.57 9.68 -1.26
N ILE A 69 4.38 8.39 -1.01
CA ILE A 69 3.29 7.87 -0.20
C ILE A 69 3.71 7.86 1.27
N ARG A 70 2.90 8.48 2.13
CA ARG A 70 3.10 8.48 3.60
C ARG A 70 1.88 7.89 4.29
N LEU A 71 2.12 7.20 5.40
CA LEU A 71 1.07 6.63 6.24
C LEU A 71 0.84 7.53 7.45
N GLY A 72 -0.43 7.76 7.78
CA GLY A 72 -0.85 8.44 8.99
C GLY A 72 -0.52 7.62 10.23
N GLY A 73 -0.40 8.33 11.35
CA GLY A 73 0.00 7.74 12.63
C GLY A 73 -1.08 6.83 13.24
N PRO A 74 -0.70 5.98 14.21
CA PRO A 74 -1.58 4.99 14.84
C PRO A 74 -2.71 5.57 15.72
N ASN A 75 -2.83 6.90 15.86
CA ASN A 75 -3.73 7.59 16.80
C ASN A 75 -4.77 8.48 16.10
N SER A 76 -5.28 8.09 14.93
CA SER A 76 -6.43 8.80 14.33
C SER A 76 -7.67 8.66 15.25
N PRO A 77 -8.33 9.77 15.66
CA PRO A 77 -9.40 9.80 16.69
C PRO A 77 -10.65 8.97 16.39
N ASP A 78 -10.80 8.52 15.15
CA ASP A 78 -12.04 8.05 14.54
C ASP A 78 -12.30 6.54 14.75
N GLY A 79 -11.38 5.82 15.40
CA GLY A 79 -11.52 4.37 15.70
C GLY A 79 -11.48 3.44 14.48
N MET A 80 -11.73 3.96 13.28
CA MET A 80 -11.36 3.36 12.01
C MET A 80 -9.86 3.55 11.82
N GLN A 81 -9.08 2.53 12.16
CA GLN A 81 -7.63 2.47 11.85
C GLN A 81 -7.39 2.23 10.36
N GLY A 82 -8.13 2.95 9.50
CA GLY A 82 -8.05 2.89 8.06
C GLY A 82 -7.26 4.09 7.55
N GLU A 83 -6.03 3.83 7.13
CA GLU A 83 -5.52 4.38 5.87
C GLU A 83 -5.60 5.91 5.72
N GLN A 84 -5.22 6.69 6.73
CA GLN A 84 -4.80 8.07 6.42
C GLN A 84 -3.56 7.96 5.54
N VAL A 85 -3.74 8.07 4.23
CA VAL A 85 -2.65 7.97 3.26
C VAL A 85 -2.45 9.34 2.66
N TRP A 86 -1.20 9.72 2.49
CA TRP A 86 -0.83 10.92 1.76
C TRP A 86 -0.17 10.50 0.46
N VAL A 87 -0.51 11.17 -0.64
CA VAL A 87 0.20 11.08 -1.92
C VAL A 87 0.73 12.47 -2.28
N GLY A 88 2.03 12.67 -2.13
CA GLY A 88 2.62 14.01 -2.12
C GLY A 88 2.00 14.84 -0.99
N GLU A 89 1.38 15.96 -1.35
CA GLU A 89 0.73 16.90 -0.43
C GLU A 89 -0.77 16.63 -0.22
N HIS A 90 -1.32 15.59 -0.87
CA HIS A 90 -2.74 15.29 -0.78
C HIS A 90 -3.00 14.20 0.26
N GLN A 91 -3.74 14.54 1.31
CA GLN A 91 -4.37 13.54 2.17
C GLN A 91 -5.54 12.90 1.41
N VAL A 92 -5.54 11.58 1.36
CA VAL A 92 -6.56 10.78 0.68
C VAL A 92 -7.17 9.74 1.62
N GLY A 93 -8.41 9.35 1.36
CA GLY A 93 -9.13 8.36 2.15
C GLY A 93 -10.21 7.61 1.37
N ALA A 94 -11.48 7.92 1.66
CA ALA A 94 -12.62 7.20 1.10
C ALA A 94 -12.72 7.29 -0.43
N GLU A 95 -12.29 8.40 -1.01
CA GLU A 95 -12.30 8.66 -2.45
C GLU A 95 -11.40 7.70 -3.25
N LEU A 96 -10.46 7.02 -2.59
CA LEU A 96 -9.67 5.97 -3.23
C LEU A 96 -10.52 4.76 -3.65
N ARG A 97 -11.69 4.57 -3.01
CA ARG A 97 -12.65 3.50 -3.32
C ARG A 97 -13.73 3.95 -4.30
N ASP A 98 -13.65 5.18 -4.83
CA ASP A 98 -14.62 5.68 -5.80
C ASP A 98 -14.63 4.83 -7.07
N ALA A 99 -15.81 4.66 -7.66
CA ALA A 99 -15.98 3.84 -8.86
C ALA A 99 -15.07 4.28 -10.03
N ARG A 100 -14.68 5.56 -10.11
CA ARG A 100 -13.75 6.05 -11.13
C ARG A 100 -12.33 5.50 -10.91
N VAL A 101 -11.87 5.48 -9.66
CA VAL A 101 -10.56 4.94 -9.28
C VAL A 101 -10.54 3.42 -9.44
N GLU A 102 -11.55 2.74 -8.89
CA GLU A 102 -11.66 1.27 -8.95
C GLU A 102 -11.69 0.74 -10.40
N ARG A 103 -12.34 1.46 -11.33
CA ARG A 103 -12.33 1.08 -12.76
C ARG A 103 -10.97 1.20 -13.44
N GLN A 104 -10.07 2.06 -12.93
CA GLN A 104 -8.81 2.38 -13.60
C GLN A 104 -7.57 1.84 -12.90
N VAL A 105 -7.66 1.49 -11.61
CA VAL A 105 -6.51 1.04 -10.81
C VAL A 105 -5.81 -0.17 -11.41
N SER A 106 -6.56 -1.06 -12.08
CA SER A 106 -5.99 -2.23 -12.74
C SER A 106 -5.10 -1.87 -13.94
N LEU A 107 -5.36 -0.76 -14.62
CA LEU A 107 -4.52 -0.24 -15.71
C LEU A 107 -3.22 0.31 -15.14
N VAL A 108 -3.32 1.18 -14.13
CA VAL A 108 -2.17 1.80 -13.45
C VAL A 108 -1.27 0.76 -12.79
N ALA A 109 -1.84 -0.27 -12.15
CA ALA A 109 -1.10 -1.33 -11.48
C ALA A 109 -0.36 -2.29 -12.44
N ARG A 110 -0.71 -2.29 -13.73
CA ARG A 110 0.00 -3.08 -14.75
C ARG A 110 1.24 -2.36 -15.29
N VAL A 111 1.34 -1.04 -15.13
CA VAL A 111 2.46 -0.24 -15.64
C VAL A 111 3.75 -0.58 -14.87
N PRO A 112 4.79 -1.10 -15.53
CA PRO A 112 6.04 -1.52 -14.87
C PRO A 112 6.73 -0.39 -14.10
N GLN A 113 6.71 0.83 -14.63
CA GLN A 113 7.32 2.03 -14.07
C GLN A 113 6.64 2.40 -12.74
N VAL A 114 5.30 2.35 -12.69
CA VAL A 114 4.51 2.56 -11.46
C VAL A 114 4.86 1.50 -10.43
N ARG A 115 4.84 0.21 -10.82
CA ARG A 115 5.19 -0.90 -9.92
C ARG A 115 6.58 -0.71 -9.33
N ARG A 116 7.57 -0.35 -10.15
CA ARG A 116 8.95 -0.13 -9.71
C ARG A 116 9.03 1.01 -8.68
N ALA A 117 8.37 2.14 -8.96
CA ALA A 117 8.34 3.28 -8.05
C ALA A 117 7.67 2.92 -6.71
N LEU A 118 6.50 2.26 -6.74
CA LEU A 118 5.77 1.90 -5.53
C LEU A 118 6.48 0.81 -4.71
N VAL A 119 7.13 -0.18 -5.34
CA VAL A 119 7.96 -1.17 -4.63
C VAL A 119 9.13 -0.50 -3.91
N GLN A 120 9.77 0.49 -4.54
CA GLN A 120 10.81 1.27 -3.88
C GLN A 120 10.28 2.01 -2.65
N GLN A 121 9.12 2.67 -2.77
CA GLN A 121 8.49 3.36 -1.64
C GLN A 121 8.06 2.40 -0.52
N GLN A 122 7.48 1.25 -0.85
CA GLN A 122 7.12 0.20 0.12
C GLN A 122 8.33 -0.26 0.93
N ARG A 123 9.47 -0.49 0.26
CA ARG A 123 10.72 -0.84 0.92
C ARG A 123 11.24 0.27 1.83
N ILE A 124 11.09 1.54 1.43
CA ILE A 124 11.45 2.69 2.27
C ILE A 124 10.58 2.72 3.53
N LEU A 125 9.25 2.61 3.40
CA LEU A 125 8.33 2.56 4.53
C LEU A 125 8.65 1.41 5.50
N ALA A 126 9.08 0.26 4.96
CA ALA A 126 9.43 -0.90 5.77
C ALA A 126 10.73 -0.74 6.59
N LYS A 127 11.67 0.13 6.18
CA LYS A 127 12.94 0.35 6.89
C LYS A 127 12.76 0.92 8.29
N GLU A 128 11.69 1.68 8.51
CA GLU A 128 11.33 2.22 9.83
C GLU A 128 10.87 1.12 10.81
N GLY A 129 10.63 -0.10 10.33
CA GLY A 129 10.17 -1.22 11.14
C GLY A 129 8.73 -1.07 11.63
N LYS A 130 8.34 -1.95 12.54
CA LYS A 130 7.00 -2.07 13.15
C LYS A 130 5.91 -1.90 12.11
N ILE A 131 5.91 -2.74 11.09
CA ILE A 131 4.95 -2.65 9.98
C ILE A 131 4.38 -4.01 9.61
N VAL A 132 3.08 -4.02 9.34
CA VAL A 132 2.35 -5.09 8.67
C VAL A 132 2.02 -4.61 7.26
N MET A 133 2.54 -5.28 6.24
CA MET A 133 2.31 -4.94 4.84
C MET A 133 1.53 -6.06 4.15
N ALA A 134 0.38 -5.71 3.58
CA ALA A 134 -0.51 -6.65 2.90
C ALA A 134 -0.55 -6.42 1.38
N GLY A 135 -0.60 -7.50 0.62
CA GLY A 135 -0.64 -7.45 -0.84
C GLY A 135 -0.71 -8.83 -1.49
N ARG A 136 -0.19 -8.93 -2.73
CA ARG A 136 -0.16 -10.18 -3.51
C ARG A 136 1.22 -10.84 -3.55
N ASP A 137 2.27 -10.04 -3.53
CA ASP A 137 3.67 -10.42 -3.73
C ASP A 137 4.61 -9.71 -2.74
N ILE A 138 4.13 -9.44 -1.53
CA ILE A 138 4.88 -8.76 -0.48
C ILE A 138 6.06 -9.60 0.00
N GLY A 139 5.83 -10.84 0.44
CA GLY A 139 6.87 -11.69 1.00
C GLY A 139 7.84 -12.26 -0.04
N THR A 140 7.49 -12.20 -1.32
CA THR A 140 8.28 -12.77 -2.42
C THR A 140 9.03 -11.71 -3.24
N VAL A 141 8.41 -10.55 -3.51
CA VAL A 141 8.99 -9.51 -4.37
C VAL A 141 9.34 -8.25 -3.59
N VAL A 142 8.42 -7.74 -2.79
CA VAL A 142 8.60 -6.43 -2.13
C VAL A 142 9.58 -6.53 -0.97
N LEU A 143 9.32 -7.45 -0.04
CA LEU A 143 10.02 -7.67 1.23
C LEU A 143 10.47 -9.14 1.34
N PRO A 144 11.40 -9.60 0.48
CA PRO A 144 11.91 -10.97 0.55
C PRO A 144 12.65 -11.27 1.86
N CYS A 145 13.03 -10.24 2.62
CA CYS A 145 13.67 -10.37 3.93
C CYS A 145 12.73 -10.04 5.10
N ALA A 146 11.42 -10.01 4.92
CA ALA A 146 10.47 -9.82 6.03
C ALA A 146 10.67 -10.90 7.11
N ASP A 147 10.60 -10.50 8.38
CA ASP A 147 10.83 -11.39 9.53
C ASP A 147 9.77 -12.49 9.63
N LEU A 148 8.53 -12.15 9.25
CA LEU A 148 7.41 -13.08 9.16
C LEU A 148 6.69 -12.90 7.83
N LYS A 149 6.41 -14.00 7.14
CA LYS A 149 5.63 -14.05 5.90
C LYS A 149 4.46 -14.99 6.08
N VAL A 150 3.26 -14.49 5.87
CA VAL A 150 2.01 -15.26 5.98
C VAL A 150 1.29 -15.19 4.65
N PHE A 151 0.81 -16.33 4.18
CA PHE A 151 -0.06 -16.40 3.01
C PHE A 151 -1.47 -16.81 3.46
N LEU A 152 -2.46 -15.97 3.20
CA LEU A 152 -3.86 -16.24 3.48
C LEU A 152 -4.54 -16.83 2.25
N SER A 153 -5.13 -18.00 2.41
CA SER A 153 -5.95 -18.69 1.41
C SER A 153 -7.39 -18.83 1.94
N ALA A 154 -8.36 -18.90 1.03
CA ALA A 154 -9.77 -19.15 1.30
C ALA A 154 -10.37 -20.01 0.18
#